data_AF-A0AAV0UTG3-F1
#
_entry.id   AF-A0AAV0UTG3-F1
#
_cell.length_a   1.000
_cell.length_b   1.000
_cell.length_c   1.000
_cell.angle_alpha   90.00
_cell.angle_beta   90.00
_cell.angle_gamma   90.00
#
_symmetry.space_group_name_H-M   'P 1'
#
loop_
_entity.id
_entity.type
_entity.pdbx_description
1 polymer ?
#
loop_
_entity_poly.entity_id
_entity_poly.type
_entity_poly.pdbx_seq_one_letter_code
_entity_poly.pdbx_strand_id
1 'polypeptide(L)'
;MDIATFISKYANGASTIVYGVSYGTMVVERLMHLNPSNVTGYVLDSIVTSSGTQADKADISDSDTDTGEVGEHFMDLCEQDKDCGSHFQFTNLLTTLRNTYSSFDTDPNSTCAALILNGTEDKPSDAIRYTLGSLLGDSSLRLLIPPLVYRLNRCDANDVNVLTHYFERKNAPYPWTNSDPHGTSDLILHLVVFSEMWETPTPSYADLMYRFTNASVASDGVFIFLPSFCAYSKEKSPGCDEHGVGNYEADGILYSRDQYWNKTAALPEQASVLLMNGKLDPLTPYKYAESLFKALDTPRKELVAFDYASHALMGATPYADGTKVCAMDLLASYVANNGDLDLLDKSCMSEMPTLDMTATSDTVKYWLGTNDAYDGVASPADGEESVGLQKTR
;
A
#
# COMPACT_ATOMS: atom_id res chain seq x y z
N MET A 1 16.22 -2.76 23.14
CA MET A 1 17.05 -3.93 22.79
C MET A 1 16.87 -4.15 21.31
N ASP A 2 17.95 -4.18 20.53
CA ASP A 2 17.88 -4.43 19.09
C ASP A 2 17.78 -5.94 18.78
N ILE A 3 17.48 -6.25 17.51
CA ILE A 3 17.24 -7.62 17.03
C ILE A 3 18.50 -8.48 17.12
N ALA A 4 19.68 -7.94 16.76
CA ALA A 4 20.95 -8.68 16.83
C ALA A 4 21.30 -9.07 18.28
N THR A 5 21.09 -8.16 19.23
CA THR A 5 21.26 -8.41 20.67
C THR A 5 20.23 -9.43 21.17
N PHE A 6 18.99 -9.35 20.69
CA PHE A 6 17.97 -10.34 21.05
C PHE A 6 18.35 -11.75 20.58
N ILE A 7 18.73 -11.90 19.31
CA ILE A 7 19.14 -13.20 18.74
C ILE A 7 20.33 -13.75 19.50
N SER A 8 21.39 -12.96 19.68
CA SER A 8 22.61 -13.44 20.37
C SER A 8 22.35 -13.86 21.82
N LYS A 9 21.40 -13.22 22.51
CA LYS A 9 21.09 -13.51 23.92
C LYS A 9 20.06 -14.62 24.11
N TYR A 10 19.11 -14.77 23.21
CA TYR A 10 17.92 -15.61 23.44
C TYR A 10 17.75 -16.76 22.45
N ALA A 11 18.45 -16.77 21.30
CA ALA A 11 18.36 -17.89 20.35
C ALA A 11 19.04 -19.17 20.85
N ASN A 12 19.87 -19.09 21.92
CA ASN A 12 20.56 -20.23 22.54
C ASN A 12 21.34 -21.12 21.54
N GLY A 13 21.91 -20.51 20.50
CA GLY A 13 22.65 -21.24 19.47
C GLY A 13 21.79 -21.84 18.35
N ALA A 14 20.46 -21.75 18.44
CA ALA A 14 19.56 -22.26 17.40
C ALA A 14 19.67 -21.47 16.10
N SER A 15 19.42 -22.16 14.98
CA SER A 15 19.19 -21.53 13.69
C SER A 15 17.97 -20.61 13.78
N THR A 16 18.12 -19.40 13.26
CA THR A 16 17.11 -18.35 13.33
C THR A 16 16.72 -17.93 11.91
N ILE A 17 15.41 -17.87 11.66
CA ILE A 17 14.83 -17.20 10.48
C ILE A 17 14.26 -15.88 10.94
N VAL A 18 14.56 -14.79 10.23
CA VAL A 18 14.05 -13.45 10.56
C VAL A 18 13.07 -13.01 9.48
N TYR A 19 11.83 -12.75 9.89
CA TYR A 19 10.75 -12.27 9.02
C TYR A 19 10.54 -10.77 9.23
N GLY A 20 10.57 -10.00 8.15
CA GLY A 20 10.24 -8.58 8.12
C GLY A 20 9.14 -8.32 7.10
N VAL A 21 8.19 -7.46 7.46
CA VAL A 21 7.11 -7.01 6.57
C VAL A 21 7.10 -5.48 6.49
N SER A 22 6.85 -4.91 5.31
CA SER A 22 6.78 -3.45 5.12
C SER A 22 8.07 -2.78 5.59
N TYR A 23 8.02 -1.72 6.40
CA TYR A 23 9.20 -1.13 7.08
C TYR A 23 10.12 -2.17 7.76
N GLY A 24 9.56 -3.27 8.25
CA GLY A 24 10.32 -4.38 8.83
C GLY A 24 11.33 -4.99 7.86
N THR A 25 11.10 -4.92 6.54
CA THR A 25 12.06 -5.37 5.52
C THR A 25 13.35 -4.55 5.55
N MET A 26 13.26 -3.22 5.67
CA MET A 26 14.44 -2.37 5.86
C MET A 26 15.20 -2.73 7.15
N VAL A 27 14.48 -3.00 8.24
CA VAL A 27 15.09 -3.40 9.51
C VAL A 27 15.84 -4.74 9.37
N VAL A 28 15.25 -5.69 8.63
CA VAL A 28 15.91 -6.97 8.31
C VAL A 28 17.13 -6.75 7.41
N GLU A 29 17.07 -5.87 6.41
CA GLU A 29 18.24 -5.49 5.61
C GLU A 29 19.37 -4.92 6.48
N ARG A 30 19.06 -4.09 7.48
CA ARG A 30 20.05 -3.60 8.45
C ARG A 30 20.66 -4.76 9.25
N LEU A 31 19.87 -5.74 9.66
CA LEU A 31 20.36 -6.92 10.35
C LEU A 31 21.29 -7.77 9.47
N MET A 32 20.99 -7.89 8.17
CA MET A 32 21.83 -8.61 7.21
C MET A 32 23.26 -8.04 7.16
N HIS A 33 23.41 -6.71 7.22
CA HIS A 33 24.73 -6.06 7.32
C HIS A 33 25.52 -6.43 8.58
N LEU A 34 24.84 -6.74 9.68
CA LEU A 34 25.47 -7.16 10.94
C LEU A 34 25.91 -8.63 10.93
N ASN A 35 25.48 -9.40 9.92
CA ASN A 35 25.86 -10.78 9.68
C ASN A 35 25.85 -11.67 10.95
N PRO A 36 24.72 -11.75 11.68
CA PRO A 36 24.62 -12.60 12.86
C PRO A 36 24.80 -14.08 12.50
N SER A 37 25.76 -14.76 13.16
CA SER A 37 26.13 -16.16 12.85
C SER A 37 24.99 -17.18 13.00
N ASN A 38 23.97 -16.85 13.80
CA ASN A 38 22.84 -17.72 14.10
C ASN A 38 21.68 -17.59 13.10
N VAL A 39 21.73 -16.62 12.19
CA VAL A 39 20.66 -16.44 11.20
C VAL A 39 20.97 -17.27 9.96
N THR A 40 20.06 -18.18 9.63
CA THR A 40 20.14 -19.09 8.49
C THR A 40 19.24 -18.66 7.33
N GLY A 41 18.34 -17.71 7.56
CA GLY A 41 17.47 -17.20 6.52
C GLY A 41 16.77 -15.90 6.88
N TYR A 42 16.45 -15.13 5.85
CA TYR A 42 15.72 -13.87 5.93
C TYR A 42 14.49 -13.95 5.04
N VAL A 43 13.33 -13.52 5.56
CA VAL A 43 12.10 -13.41 4.79
C VAL A 43 11.69 -11.95 4.73
N LEU A 44 11.57 -11.41 3.52
CA LEU A 44 11.17 -10.04 3.26
C LEU A 44 9.82 -10.05 2.55
N ASP A 45 8.77 -9.63 3.24
CA ASP A 45 7.40 -9.54 2.73
C ASP A 45 7.04 -8.06 2.49
N SER A 46 6.53 -7.72 1.30
CA SER A 46 6.02 -6.36 1.00
C SER A 46 7.13 -5.31 1.19
N ILE A 47 8.02 -5.29 0.22
CA ILE A 47 9.40 -4.83 0.38
C ILE A 47 9.50 -3.31 0.23
N VAL A 48 10.00 -2.69 1.31
CA VAL A 48 10.62 -1.38 1.28
C VAL A 48 12.12 -1.59 1.29
N THR A 49 12.85 -0.97 0.36
CA THR A 49 14.31 -1.04 0.37
C THR A 49 14.95 0.33 0.26
N SER A 50 16.07 0.47 0.97
CA SER A 50 17.00 1.58 0.76
C SER A 50 18.22 1.16 -0.08
N SER A 51 18.34 -0.13 -0.41
CA SER A 51 19.48 -0.71 -1.12
C SER A 51 19.29 -0.60 -2.64
N GLY A 52 20.35 -0.19 -3.36
CA GLY A 52 20.35 -0.16 -4.82
C GLY A 52 20.94 1.13 -5.39
N THR A 53 20.59 1.47 -6.62
CA THR A 53 20.87 2.81 -7.17
C THR A 53 19.86 3.82 -6.64
N GLN A 54 20.08 5.12 -6.88
CA GLN A 54 19.12 6.15 -6.46
C GLN A 54 17.72 5.94 -7.07
N ALA A 55 17.63 5.38 -8.28
CA ALA A 55 16.35 5.07 -8.93
C ALA A 55 15.65 3.84 -8.35
N ASP A 56 16.34 3.05 -7.53
CA ASP A 56 15.84 1.80 -6.94
C ASP A 56 15.32 1.99 -5.51
N LYS A 57 15.40 3.21 -4.96
CA LYS A 57 15.01 3.53 -3.59
C LYS A 57 13.51 3.74 -3.48
N ALA A 58 12.93 3.15 -2.45
CA ALA A 58 11.55 3.44 -2.05
C ALA A 58 11.49 4.74 -1.22
N ASP A 59 11.73 5.87 -1.88
CA ASP A 59 11.57 7.18 -1.24
C ASP A 59 10.06 7.45 -1.05
N ILE A 60 9.63 7.76 0.18
CA ILE A 60 8.22 8.06 0.52
C ILE A 60 7.71 9.26 -0.28
N SER A 61 8.59 10.14 -0.75
CA SER A 61 8.23 11.25 -1.62
C SER A 61 7.67 10.84 -2.99
N ASP A 62 7.83 9.57 -3.38
CA ASP A 62 7.31 9.00 -4.63
C ASP A 62 6.01 8.21 -4.44
N SER A 63 5.51 8.05 -3.20
CA SER A 63 4.41 7.12 -2.91
C SER A 63 3.11 7.41 -3.66
N ASP A 64 2.82 8.68 -3.99
CA ASP A 64 1.66 9.04 -4.84
C ASP A 64 1.84 8.54 -6.29
N THR A 65 3.04 8.66 -6.84
CA THR A 65 3.37 8.16 -8.19
C THR A 65 3.28 6.63 -8.20
N ASP A 66 3.89 6.01 -7.20
CA ASP A 66 3.90 4.56 -6.99
C ASP A 66 2.50 3.96 -6.85
N THR A 67 1.67 4.57 -6.01
CA THR A 67 0.27 4.17 -5.84
C THR A 67 -0.49 4.33 -7.16
N GLY A 68 -0.21 5.41 -7.90
CA GLY A 68 -0.78 5.67 -9.21
C GLY A 68 -0.43 4.59 -10.24
N GLU A 69 0.83 4.16 -10.32
CA GLU A 69 1.29 3.09 -11.21
C GLU A 69 0.59 1.76 -10.91
N VAL A 70 0.46 1.40 -9.63
CA VAL A 70 -0.27 0.18 -9.21
C VAL A 70 -1.75 0.29 -9.53
N GLY A 71 -2.35 1.47 -9.35
CA GLY A 71 -3.73 1.73 -9.71
C GLY A 71 -3.98 1.63 -11.21
N GLU A 72 -3.08 2.15 -12.04
CA GLU A 72 -3.16 1.99 -13.51
C GLU A 72 -3.05 0.51 -13.90
N HIS A 73 -2.11 -0.24 -13.30
CA HIS A 73 -2.01 -1.68 -13.54
C HIS A 73 -3.30 -2.43 -13.15
N PHE A 74 -3.92 -2.09 -12.01
CA PHE A 74 -5.21 -2.66 -11.62
C PHE A 74 -6.32 -2.33 -12.62
N MET A 75 -6.35 -1.10 -13.14
CA MET A 75 -7.33 -0.69 -14.15
C MET A 75 -7.13 -1.41 -15.49
N ASP A 76 -5.88 -1.70 -15.89
CA ASP A 76 -5.58 -2.51 -17.07
C ASP A 76 -6.09 -3.96 -16.94
N LEU A 77 -6.16 -4.49 -15.72
CA LEU A 77 -6.74 -5.82 -15.47
C LEU A 77 -8.27 -5.82 -15.67
N CYS A 78 -8.95 -4.70 -15.44
CA CYS A 78 -10.38 -4.57 -15.76
C CYS A 78 -10.64 -4.67 -17.27
N GLU A 79 -9.71 -4.19 -18.12
CA GLU A 79 -9.84 -4.34 -19.57
C GLU A 79 -9.72 -5.79 -20.03
N GLN A 80 -8.95 -6.60 -19.29
CA GLN A 80 -8.73 -8.02 -19.58
C GLN A 80 -9.86 -8.89 -19.03
N ASP A 81 -10.54 -8.44 -17.99
CA ASP A 81 -11.72 -9.09 -17.44
C ASP A 81 -12.95 -8.80 -18.29
N LYS A 82 -13.67 -9.86 -18.68
CA LYS A 82 -14.79 -9.76 -19.62
C LYS A 82 -15.95 -8.96 -19.05
N ASP A 83 -16.27 -9.16 -17.76
CA ASP A 83 -17.45 -8.57 -17.16
C ASP A 83 -17.16 -7.10 -16.81
N CYS A 84 -16.00 -6.81 -16.19
CA CYS A 84 -15.54 -5.45 -15.91
C CYS A 84 -15.40 -4.62 -17.20
N GLY A 85 -14.66 -5.13 -18.19
CA GLY A 85 -14.42 -4.44 -19.46
C GLY A 85 -15.72 -4.17 -20.24
N SER A 86 -16.75 -5.01 -20.06
CA SER A 86 -18.05 -4.82 -20.73
C SER A 86 -18.80 -3.55 -20.31
N HIS A 87 -18.47 -2.96 -19.15
CA HIS A 87 -19.05 -1.69 -18.69
C HIS A 87 -18.35 -0.46 -19.30
N PHE A 88 -17.22 -0.64 -19.98
CA PHE A 88 -16.41 0.45 -20.54
C PHE A 88 -16.24 0.38 -22.07
N GLN A 89 -17.14 -0.26 -22.82
CA GLN A 89 -16.97 -0.67 -24.24
C GLN A 89 -16.44 0.39 -25.23
N PHE A 90 -16.71 1.68 -25.01
CA PHE A 90 -16.30 2.78 -25.90
C PHE A 90 -15.06 3.55 -25.40
N THR A 91 -14.46 3.08 -24.31
CA THR A 91 -13.36 3.71 -23.58
C THR A 91 -12.63 2.62 -22.78
N ASN A 92 -11.92 3.00 -21.71
CA ASN A 92 -11.50 2.08 -20.66
C ASN A 92 -11.69 2.72 -19.29
N LEU A 93 -11.45 1.94 -18.23
CA LEU A 93 -11.64 2.38 -16.85
C LEU A 93 -10.76 3.62 -16.52
N LEU A 94 -9.48 3.60 -16.90
CA LEU A 94 -8.55 4.70 -16.65
C LEU A 94 -8.95 6.00 -17.37
N THR A 95 -9.33 5.91 -18.64
CA THR A 95 -9.79 7.05 -19.43
C THR A 95 -11.11 7.59 -18.90
N THR A 96 -12.02 6.70 -18.46
CA THR A 96 -13.27 7.09 -17.81
C THR A 96 -13.00 7.86 -16.52
N LEU A 97 -12.08 7.37 -15.68
CA LEU A 97 -11.67 8.07 -14.46
C LEU A 97 -11.11 9.46 -14.74
N ARG A 98 -10.20 9.58 -15.71
CA ARG A 98 -9.62 10.88 -16.10
C ARG A 98 -10.67 11.85 -16.65
N ASN A 99 -11.67 11.35 -17.39
CA ASN A 99 -12.81 12.15 -17.84
C ASN A 99 -13.68 12.62 -16.67
N THR A 100 -13.95 11.75 -15.69
CA THR A 100 -14.67 12.10 -14.46
C THR A 100 -13.95 13.23 -13.72
N TYR A 101 -12.62 13.14 -13.54
CA TYR A 101 -11.83 14.22 -12.94
C TYR A 101 -12.00 15.54 -13.66
N SER A 102 -11.78 15.55 -14.98
CA SER A 102 -11.91 16.77 -15.77
C SER A 102 -13.31 17.36 -15.70
N SER A 103 -14.35 16.52 -15.70
CA SER A 103 -15.75 16.95 -15.61
C SER A 103 -16.06 17.59 -14.26
N PHE A 104 -15.70 16.92 -13.17
CA PHE A 104 -16.02 17.38 -11.83
C PHE A 104 -15.20 18.60 -11.40
N ASP A 105 -13.94 18.70 -11.80
CA ASP A 105 -13.14 19.88 -11.51
C ASP A 105 -13.61 21.11 -12.30
N THR A 106 -14.23 20.90 -13.47
CA THR A 106 -14.83 21.97 -14.28
C THR A 106 -16.15 22.46 -13.67
N ASP A 107 -16.96 21.56 -13.13
CA ASP A 107 -18.20 21.87 -12.41
C ASP A 107 -18.27 21.17 -11.04
N PRO A 108 -17.57 21.71 -10.02
CA PRO A 108 -17.50 21.08 -8.69
C PRO A 108 -18.83 21.12 -7.94
N ASN A 109 -19.81 21.88 -8.44
CA ASN A 109 -21.17 21.96 -7.87
C ASN A 109 -22.16 21.03 -8.58
N SER A 110 -21.72 20.25 -9.59
CA SER A 110 -22.55 19.23 -10.21
C SER A 110 -22.98 18.18 -9.17
N THR A 111 -24.13 17.55 -9.40
CA THR A 111 -24.80 16.70 -8.39
C THR A 111 -23.86 15.65 -7.79
N CYS A 112 -23.14 14.86 -8.59
CA CYS A 112 -22.24 13.84 -8.06
C CYS A 112 -20.91 14.41 -7.56
N ALA A 113 -20.37 15.50 -8.14
CA ALA A 113 -19.15 16.12 -7.63
C ALA A 113 -19.35 16.66 -6.21
N ALA A 114 -20.51 17.27 -5.95
CA ALA A 114 -20.86 17.82 -4.65
C ALA A 114 -21.05 16.75 -3.55
N LEU A 115 -21.32 15.48 -3.90
CA LEU A 115 -21.43 14.38 -2.92
C LEU A 115 -20.09 13.97 -2.31
N ILE A 116 -18.98 14.26 -2.99
CA ILE A 116 -17.66 13.69 -2.68
C ILE A 116 -16.85 14.65 -1.81
N LEU A 117 -17.07 15.95 -1.99
CA LEU A 117 -16.42 16.99 -1.21
C LEU A 117 -16.89 16.91 0.26
N ASN A 118 -15.98 16.57 1.17
CA ASN A 118 -16.25 16.57 2.61
C ASN A 118 -15.80 17.89 3.29
N GLY A 119 -15.27 18.83 2.51
CA GLY A 119 -14.77 20.13 2.97
C GLY A 119 -13.29 20.18 3.35
N THR A 120 -12.54 19.08 3.16
CA THR A 120 -11.08 19.04 3.39
C THR A 120 -10.27 19.09 2.10
N GLU A 121 -10.86 18.74 0.96
CA GLU A 121 -10.20 18.74 -0.35
C GLU A 121 -10.53 19.98 -1.18
N ASP A 122 -9.54 20.49 -1.91
CA ASP A 122 -9.69 21.67 -2.77
C ASP A 122 -10.48 21.37 -4.05
N LYS A 123 -10.42 20.11 -4.55
CA LYS A 123 -11.08 19.66 -5.78
C LYS A 123 -11.75 18.30 -5.62
N PRO A 124 -12.87 18.04 -6.34
CA PRO A 124 -13.49 16.72 -6.35
C PRO A 124 -12.54 15.62 -6.83
N SER A 125 -11.64 15.90 -7.79
CA SER A 125 -10.62 14.95 -8.25
C SER A 125 -9.77 14.41 -7.11
N ASP A 126 -9.40 15.28 -6.16
CA ASP A 126 -8.48 14.95 -5.07
C ASP A 126 -9.17 14.00 -4.09
N ALA A 127 -10.43 14.29 -3.76
CA ALA A 127 -11.25 13.43 -2.91
C ALA A 127 -11.48 12.04 -3.55
N ILE A 128 -11.69 11.98 -4.88
CA ILE A 128 -11.79 10.70 -5.58
C ILE A 128 -10.44 9.96 -5.56
N ARG A 129 -9.31 10.63 -5.76
CA ARG A 129 -7.97 10.01 -5.69
C ARG A 129 -7.74 9.29 -4.38
N TYR A 130 -7.99 9.96 -3.25
CA TYR A 130 -7.89 9.38 -1.92
C TYR A 130 -8.87 8.21 -1.72
N THR A 131 -10.09 8.37 -2.22
CA THR A 131 -11.11 7.31 -2.14
C THR A 131 -10.62 6.04 -2.84
N LEU A 132 -10.16 6.15 -4.09
CA LEU A 132 -9.75 5.00 -4.87
C LEU A 132 -8.42 4.41 -4.38
N GLY A 133 -7.47 5.24 -3.94
CA GLY A 133 -6.21 4.78 -3.33
C GLY A 133 -6.45 3.96 -2.06
N SER A 134 -7.35 4.40 -1.19
CA SER A 134 -7.74 3.65 0.00
C SER A 134 -8.38 2.30 -0.33
N LEU A 135 -9.21 2.22 -1.38
CA LEU A 135 -9.80 0.96 -1.82
C LEU A 135 -8.76 0.00 -2.40
N LEU A 136 -7.78 0.53 -3.15
CA LEU A 136 -6.77 -0.25 -3.87
C LEU A 136 -5.96 -1.18 -2.96
N GLY A 137 -5.69 -0.75 -1.72
CA GLY A 137 -4.92 -1.53 -0.74
C GLY A 137 -5.62 -2.80 -0.23
N ASP A 138 -6.94 -2.89 -0.33
CA ASP A 138 -7.72 -4.02 0.18
C ASP A 138 -8.20 -4.94 -0.97
N SER A 139 -7.93 -6.24 -0.85
CA SER A 139 -8.32 -7.25 -1.87
C SER A 139 -9.80 -7.30 -2.19
N SER A 140 -10.66 -7.06 -1.20
CA SER A 140 -12.10 -7.08 -1.40
C SER A 140 -12.63 -5.72 -1.86
N LEU A 141 -12.13 -4.63 -1.24
CA LEU A 141 -12.66 -3.30 -1.50
C LEU A 141 -12.19 -2.70 -2.83
N ARG A 142 -11.00 -3.07 -3.33
CA ARG A 142 -10.51 -2.59 -4.64
C ARG A 142 -11.46 -2.96 -5.80
N LEU A 143 -12.24 -4.03 -5.64
CA LEU A 143 -13.26 -4.46 -6.61
C LEU A 143 -14.42 -3.46 -6.75
N LEU A 144 -14.53 -2.48 -5.84
CA LEU A 144 -15.47 -1.36 -5.94
C LEU A 144 -14.94 -0.20 -6.80
N ILE A 145 -13.66 -0.18 -7.16
CA ILE A 145 -13.07 0.90 -7.97
C ILE A 145 -13.79 1.00 -9.34
N PRO A 146 -13.91 -0.08 -10.15
CA PRO A 146 -14.60 0.03 -11.44
C PRO A 146 -16.07 0.50 -11.34
N PRO A 147 -16.94 -0.08 -10.48
CA PRO A 147 -18.33 0.37 -10.39
C PRO A 147 -18.46 1.80 -9.85
N LEU A 148 -17.61 2.22 -8.91
CA LEU A 148 -17.63 3.62 -8.45
C LEU A 148 -17.27 4.58 -9.58
N VAL A 149 -16.21 4.30 -10.34
CA VAL A 149 -15.81 5.15 -11.48
C VAL A 149 -16.92 5.20 -12.53
N TYR A 150 -17.53 4.06 -12.85
CA TYR A 150 -18.65 3.96 -13.79
C TYR A 150 -19.84 4.83 -13.36
N ARG A 151 -20.28 4.72 -12.10
CA ARG A 151 -21.41 5.47 -11.56
C ARG A 151 -21.11 6.96 -11.40
N LEU A 152 -19.89 7.32 -10.99
CA LEU A 152 -19.45 8.72 -10.92
C LEU A 152 -19.48 9.38 -12.30
N ASN A 153 -19.00 8.68 -13.33
CA ASN A 153 -19.00 9.19 -14.70
C ASN A 153 -20.42 9.30 -15.28
N ARG A 154 -21.30 8.31 -15.03
CA ARG A 154 -22.68 8.30 -15.52
C ARG A 154 -23.57 9.32 -14.80
N CYS A 155 -23.46 9.39 -13.47
CA CYS A 155 -24.17 10.31 -12.58
C CYS A 155 -25.68 10.45 -12.87
N ASP A 156 -26.39 9.34 -13.09
CA ASP A 156 -27.85 9.39 -13.22
C ASP A 156 -28.56 9.43 -11.86
N ALA A 157 -29.89 9.52 -11.86
CA ALA A 157 -30.67 9.61 -10.62
C ALA A 157 -30.53 8.39 -9.69
N ASN A 158 -30.25 7.20 -10.23
CA ASN A 158 -30.00 6.01 -9.42
C ASN A 158 -28.57 6.02 -8.86
N ASP A 159 -27.60 6.49 -9.66
CA ASP A 159 -26.22 6.65 -9.22
C ASP A 159 -26.11 7.60 -8.05
N VAL A 160 -26.82 8.73 -8.09
CA VAL A 160 -26.84 9.70 -6.98
C VAL A 160 -27.22 9.04 -5.66
N ASN A 161 -28.24 8.17 -5.65
CA ASN A 161 -28.67 7.48 -4.42
C ASN A 161 -27.61 6.48 -3.92
N VAL A 162 -27.04 5.69 -4.83
CA VAL A 162 -26.01 4.69 -4.51
C VAL A 162 -24.72 5.36 -4.02
N LEU A 163 -24.29 6.43 -4.70
CA LEU A 163 -23.09 7.20 -4.33
C LEU A 163 -23.30 7.92 -2.99
N THR A 164 -24.49 8.47 -2.74
CA THR A 164 -24.82 9.07 -1.44
C THR A 164 -24.64 8.05 -0.32
N HIS A 165 -25.23 6.85 -0.46
CA HIS A 165 -25.07 5.77 0.51
C HIS A 165 -23.59 5.40 0.72
N TYR A 166 -22.82 5.29 -0.37
CA TYR A 166 -21.39 4.98 -0.29
C TYR A 166 -20.61 6.05 0.50
N PHE A 167 -20.76 7.33 0.14
CA PHE A 167 -20.00 8.41 0.79
C PHE A 167 -20.47 8.69 2.21
N GLU A 168 -21.77 8.57 2.52
CA GLU A 168 -22.27 8.60 3.90
C GLU A 168 -21.64 7.50 4.74
N ARG A 169 -21.53 6.28 4.19
CA ARG A 169 -20.93 5.15 4.90
C ARG A 169 -19.43 5.27 5.05
N LYS A 170 -18.72 5.72 4.02
CA LYS A 170 -17.29 6.03 4.08
C LYS A 170 -17.00 7.07 5.16
N ASN A 171 -17.83 8.11 5.23
CA ASN A 171 -17.67 9.21 6.18
C ASN A 171 -18.32 8.92 7.54
N ALA A 172 -18.99 7.78 7.71
CA ALA A 172 -19.59 7.41 8.97
C ALA A 172 -18.50 7.26 10.03
N PRO A 173 -18.67 7.85 11.23
CA PRO A 173 -17.70 7.70 12.29
C PRO A 173 -17.56 6.21 12.62
N TYR A 174 -16.36 5.66 12.38
CA TYR A 174 -16.07 4.29 12.76
C TYR A 174 -16.29 4.15 14.28
N PRO A 175 -17.05 3.16 14.76
CA PRO A 175 -17.19 2.92 16.19
C PRO A 175 -15.90 2.30 16.73
N TRP A 176 -14.83 3.09 16.83
CA TRP A 176 -13.65 2.70 17.59
C TRP A 176 -14.00 2.74 19.06
N THR A 177 -14.23 1.55 19.64
CA THR A 177 -13.97 1.35 21.06
C THR A 177 -12.45 1.38 21.24
N ASN A 178 -11.90 2.52 21.67
CA ASN A 178 -10.53 2.69 22.16
C ASN A 178 -9.49 1.73 21.53
N SER A 179 -9.03 2.02 20.31
CA SER A 179 -7.65 1.68 19.99
C SER A 179 -6.79 2.35 21.05
N ASP A 180 -5.86 1.60 21.63
CA ASP A 180 -4.90 2.15 22.57
C ASP A 180 -4.23 3.39 21.94
N PRO A 181 -4.43 4.61 22.47
CA PRO A 181 -3.77 5.82 21.94
C PRO A 181 -2.23 5.74 22.07
N HIS A 182 -1.70 4.69 22.71
CA HIS A 182 -0.27 4.41 22.84
C HIS A 182 0.28 3.41 21.79
N GLY A 183 -0.54 2.90 20.87
CA GLY A 183 -0.15 1.88 19.89
C GLY A 183 0.60 2.40 18.65
N THR A 184 0.51 3.70 18.35
CA THR A 184 1.19 4.35 17.21
C THR A 184 1.94 5.58 17.69
N SER A 185 3.17 5.79 17.17
CA SER A 185 3.99 6.96 17.51
C SER A 185 4.34 7.73 16.24
N ASP A 186 3.60 8.79 15.96
CA ASP A 186 3.85 9.69 14.82
C ASP A 186 5.25 10.27 14.88
N LEU A 187 5.77 10.52 16.09
CA LEU A 187 7.13 11.00 16.28
C LEU A 187 8.17 10.00 15.75
N ILE A 188 8.04 8.71 16.10
CA ILE A 188 8.96 7.68 15.64
C ILE A 188 8.79 7.45 14.14
N LEU A 189 7.55 7.44 13.65
CA LEU A 189 7.24 7.31 12.22
C LEU A 189 7.93 8.42 11.42
N HIS A 190 7.70 9.69 11.75
CA HIS A 190 8.31 10.83 11.08
C HIS A 190 9.83 10.82 11.21
N LEU A 191 10.37 10.49 12.39
CA LEU A 191 11.82 10.41 12.59
C LEU A 191 12.46 9.40 11.64
N VAL A 192 11.88 8.21 11.50
CA VAL A 192 12.39 7.16 10.62
C VAL A 192 12.21 7.56 9.15
N VAL A 193 10.98 7.90 8.73
CA VAL A 193 10.66 8.24 7.34
C VAL A 193 11.52 9.39 6.85
N PHE A 194 11.63 10.48 7.62
CA PHE A 194 12.40 11.66 7.21
C PHE A 194 13.92 11.42 7.23
N SER A 195 14.42 10.54 8.10
CA SER A 195 15.86 10.24 8.15
C SER A 195 16.28 9.24 7.06
N GLU A 196 15.45 8.25 6.75
CA GLU A 196 15.83 7.08 5.95
C GLU A 196 15.25 7.06 4.54
N MET A 197 14.04 7.59 4.37
CA MET A 197 13.17 7.35 3.21
C MET A 197 12.67 8.62 2.53
N TRP A 198 13.18 9.80 2.90
CA TRP A 198 12.83 11.05 2.24
C TRP A 198 13.90 11.44 1.22
N GLU A 199 13.45 11.85 0.02
CA GLU A 199 14.31 12.36 -1.04
C GLU A 199 15.08 13.60 -0.54
N THR A 200 16.40 13.61 -0.70
CA THR A 200 17.28 14.67 -0.19
C THR A 200 18.22 15.12 -1.32
N PRO A 201 18.23 16.40 -1.73
CA PRO A 201 17.41 17.50 -1.20
C PRO A 201 15.91 17.29 -1.47
N THR A 202 15.06 17.89 -0.65
CA THR A 202 13.61 17.71 -0.78
C THR A 202 13.07 18.28 -2.10
N PRO A 203 12.11 17.61 -2.75
CA PRO A 203 11.32 18.20 -3.82
C PRO A 203 10.55 19.44 -3.34
N SER A 204 10.16 20.30 -4.28
CA SER A 204 9.31 21.46 -3.97
C SER A 204 7.86 21.02 -3.70
N TYR A 205 7.08 21.88 -3.05
CA TYR A 205 5.64 21.66 -2.88
C TYR A 205 4.94 21.45 -4.23
N ALA A 206 5.33 22.23 -5.25
CA ALA A 206 4.76 22.12 -6.60
C ALA A 206 5.08 20.76 -7.25
N ASP A 207 6.28 20.21 -7.04
CA ASP A 207 6.65 18.90 -7.57
C ASP A 207 5.84 17.78 -6.90
N LEU A 208 5.72 17.80 -5.57
CA LEU A 208 4.93 16.81 -4.82
C LEU A 208 3.43 16.89 -5.17
N MET A 209 2.90 18.11 -5.27
CA MET A 209 1.53 18.33 -5.73
C MET A 209 1.32 17.86 -7.17
N TYR A 210 2.30 18.04 -8.05
CA TYR A 210 2.26 17.51 -9.40
C TYR A 210 2.25 15.96 -9.40
N ARG A 211 3.11 15.30 -8.60
CA ARG A 211 3.10 13.84 -8.44
C ARG A 211 1.71 13.33 -8.03
N PHE A 212 1.11 13.95 -7.01
CA PHE A 212 -0.26 13.64 -6.56
C PHE A 212 -1.32 13.85 -7.65
N THR A 213 -1.35 15.05 -8.26
CA THR A 213 -2.38 15.41 -9.24
C THR A 213 -2.20 14.72 -10.60
N ASN A 214 -1.01 14.18 -10.90
CA ASN A 214 -0.73 13.43 -12.11
C ASN A 214 -0.92 11.92 -11.97
N ALA A 215 -0.88 11.38 -10.73
CA ALA A 215 -1.18 9.97 -10.46
C ALA A 215 -2.59 9.60 -10.97
N SER A 216 -2.95 8.32 -11.05
CA SER A 216 -4.32 7.89 -11.34
C SER A 216 -5.16 7.80 -10.06
N VAL A 217 -4.55 7.32 -8.99
CA VAL A 217 -5.09 7.18 -7.63
C VAL A 217 -3.96 7.45 -6.64
N ALA A 218 -4.27 7.84 -5.41
CA ALA A 218 -3.26 8.17 -4.39
C ALA A 218 -3.81 7.86 -2.99
N SER A 219 -2.96 7.42 -2.07
CA SER A 219 -3.39 7.00 -0.73
C SER A 219 -3.50 8.17 0.25
N ASP A 220 -2.51 9.07 0.27
CA ASP A 220 -2.39 10.10 1.33
C ASP A 220 -2.10 11.52 0.82
N GLY A 221 -1.43 11.68 -0.33
CA GLY A 221 -1.02 13.01 -0.82
C GLY A 221 0.21 13.49 -0.08
N VAL A 222 1.37 13.01 -0.50
CA VAL A 222 2.68 13.17 0.18
C VAL A 222 3.04 14.62 0.49
N PHE A 223 2.57 15.55 -0.33
CA PHE A 223 2.83 16.99 -0.18
C PHE A 223 2.47 17.52 1.22
N ILE A 224 1.53 16.89 1.95
CA ILE A 224 1.15 17.28 3.32
C ILE A 224 2.27 17.06 4.33
N PHE A 225 3.21 16.14 4.07
CA PHE A 225 4.32 15.85 4.96
C PHE A 225 5.47 16.84 4.81
N LEU A 226 5.52 17.64 3.74
CA LEU A 226 6.64 18.53 3.44
C LEU A 226 6.91 19.55 4.56
N PRO A 227 5.92 20.26 5.14
CA PRO A 227 6.17 21.15 6.27
C PRO A 227 6.75 20.41 7.50
N SER A 228 6.27 19.20 7.78
CA SER A 228 6.79 18.37 8.87
C SER A 228 8.23 17.93 8.61
N PHE A 229 8.54 17.48 7.39
CA PHE A 229 9.90 17.16 6.99
C PHE A 229 10.82 18.37 7.20
N CYS A 230 10.45 19.55 6.69
CA CYS A 230 11.26 20.75 6.80
C CYS A 230 11.46 21.23 8.24
N ALA A 231 10.45 21.07 9.10
CA ALA A 231 10.59 21.33 10.52
C ALA A 231 11.55 20.33 11.19
N TYR A 232 11.44 19.03 10.90
CA TYR A 232 12.31 18.01 11.49
C TYR A 232 13.75 18.13 10.99
N SER A 233 13.95 18.34 9.70
CA SER A 233 15.27 18.35 9.06
C SER A 233 16.03 19.66 9.23
N LYS A 234 15.31 20.78 9.31
CA LYS A 234 15.88 22.13 9.14
C LYS A 234 16.74 22.23 7.87
N GLU A 235 16.39 21.44 6.84
CA GLU A 235 17.11 21.42 5.57
C GLU A 235 17.08 22.82 4.94
N LYS A 236 18.23 23.26 4.42
CA LYS A 236 18.38 24.51 3.67
C LYS A 236 18.28 24.21 2.19
N SER A 237 17.05 24.14 1.68
CA SER A 237 16.75 23.91 0.28
C SER A 237 15.59 24.79 -0.17
N PRO A 238 15.47 25.07 -1.49
CA PRO A 238 14.33 25.84 -2.00
C PRO A 238 12.96 25.27 -1.59
N GLY A 239 12.84 23.94 -1.49
CA GLY A 239 11.60 23.28 -1.08
C GLY A 239 11.23 23.55 0.39
N CYS A 240 12.21 23.67 1.29
CA CYS A 240 11.95 24.00 2.70
C CYS A 240 11.90 25.49 3.00
N ASP A 241 12.64 26.31 2.25
CA ASP A 241 12.70 27.76 2.44
C ASP A 241 11.32 28.43 2.20
N GLU A 242 10.45 27.83 1.37
CA GLU A 242 9.09 28.32 1.10
C GLU A 242 8.17 28.31 2.34
N HIS A 243 8.35 27.33 3.24
CA HIS A 243 7.45 27.13 4.38
C HIS A 243 7.86 27.88 5.65
N GLY A 244 9.14 28.25 5.79
CA GLY A 244 9.64 29.01 6.96
C GLY A 244 9.56 28.28 8.31
N VAL A 245 9.26 26.98 8.31
CA VAL A 245 9.02 26.16 9.52
C VAL A 245 10.29 25.64 10.21
N GLY A 246 11.45 25.68 9.55
CA GLY A 246 12.74 25.23 10.09
C GLY A 246 13.48 26.26 10.95
N ASN A 247 12.87 27.41 11.28
CA ASN A 247 13.54 28.56 11.88
C ASN A 247 13.52 28.61 13.43
N TYR A 248 13.24 27.50 14.11
CA TYR A 248 13.26 27.44 15.57
C TYR A 248 14.69 27.23 16.12
N GLU A 249 14.91 27.62 17.38
CA GLU A 249 16.24 27.65 18.02
C GLU A 249 16.87 26.27 18.26
N ALA A 250 16.07 25.23 18.50
CA ALA A 250 16.55 23.87 18.75
C ALA A 250 17.11 23.19 17.50
N ASP A 251 17.91 22.14 17.69
CA ASP A 251 18.45 21.33 16.59
C ASP A 251 17.34 20.52 15.88
N GLY A 252 17.61 20.13 14.63
CA GLY A 252 16.71 19.26 13.87
C GLY A 252 16.55 17.89 14.54
N ILE A 253 15.37 17.30 14.38
CA ILE A 253 14.98 16.01 14.95
C ILE A 253 15.15 14.93 13.88
N LEU A 254 16.39 14.74 13.42
CA LEU A 254 16.79 13.66 12.51
C LEU A 254 18.01 12.94 13.06
N TYR A 255 18.15 11.66 12.72
CA TYR A 255 19.41 10.96 12.93
C TYR A 255 20.17 10.83 11.61
N SER A 256 21.50 10.78 11.71
CA SER A 256 22.35 10.64 10.52
C SER A 256 22.23 9.23 9.93
N ARG A 257 22.13 9.15 8.60
CA ARG A 257 22.26 7.90 7.85
C ARG A 257 23.63 7.27 8.16
N ASP A 258 23.62 6.00 8.51
CA ASP A 258 24.84 5.27 8.86
C ASP A 258 25.60 4.78 7.62
N GLN A 259 26.71 4.07 7.86
CA GLN A 259 27.55 3.51 6.80
C GLN A 259 26.89 2.41 5.96
N TYR A 260 25.73 1.88 6.38
CA TYR A 260 25.00 0.82 5.68
C TYR A 260 23.84 1.37 4.85
N TRP A 261 23.50 2.65 5.00
CA TRP A 261 22.42 3.25 4.22
C TRP A 261 22.79 3.26 2.74
N ASN A 262 21.83 2.92 1.88
CA ASN A 262 22.05 2.80 0.45
C ASN A 262 23.17 1.81 0.06
N LYS A 263 23.25 0.71 0.79
CA LYS A 263 24.15 -0.40 0.47
C LYS A 263 23.42 -1.72 0.62
N THR A 264 23.59 -2.57 -0.37
CA THR A 264 23.15 -3.94 -0.27
C THR A 264 24.07 -4.73 0.66
N ALA A 265 23.48 -5.52 1.55
CA ALA A 265 24.22 -6.37 2.47
C ALA A 265 24.92 -7.52 1.74
N ALA A 266 26.17 -7.78 2.10
CA ALA A 266 26.84 -9.03 1.74
C ALA A 266 26.35 -10.13 2.68
N LEU A 267 25.84 -11.22 2.10
CA LEU A 267 25.28 -12.33 2.87
C LEU A 267 26.30 -13.44 3.09
N PRO A 268 26.31 -14.08 4.27
CA PRO A 268 27.22 -15.19 4.52
C PRO A 268 26.76 -16.45 3.79
N GLU A 269 27.68 -17.38 3.55
CA GLU A 269 27.43 -18.66 2.86
C GLU A 269 26.41 -19.58 3.54
N GLN A 270 25.99 -19.30 4.78
CA GLN A 270 24.94 -20.05 5.48
C GLN A 270 23.53 -19.42 5.43
N ALA A 271 23.38 -18.10 5.21
CA ALA A 271 22.07 -17.43 5.12
C ALA A 271 21.50 -17.24 3.70
N SER A 272 20.24 -17.63 3.48
CA SER A 272 19.50 -17.36 2.24
C SER A 272 18.46 -16.23 2.43
N VAL A 273 17.85 -15.76 1.34
CA VAL A 273 16.78 -14.73 1.38
C VAL A 273 15.58 -15.17 0.56
N LEU A 274 14.41 -15.20 1.19
CA LEU A 274 13.12 -15.33 0.53
C LEU A 274 12.46 -13.95 0.45
N LEU A 275 12.28 -13.43 -0.75
CA LEU A 275 11.57 -12.19 -1.02
C LEU A 275 10.16 -12.55 -1.51
N MET A 276 9.15 -11.87 -0.97
CA MET A 276 7.76 -12.06 -1.36
C MET A 276 7.08 -10.71 -1.52
N ASN A 277 6.33 -10.50 -2.60
CA ASN A 277 5.58 -9.27 -2.81
C ASN A 277 4.32 -9.48 -3.64
N GLY A 278 3.30 -8.65 -3.41
CA GLY A 278 2.14 -8.54 -4.28
C GLY A 278 2.43 -7.61 -5.46
N LYS A 279 1.94 -7.93 -6.66
CA LYS A 279 2.01 -7.01 -7.81
C LYS A 279 0.95 -5.92 -7.77
N LEU A 280 -0.08 -6.08 -6.92
CA LEU A 280 -1.10 -5.07 -6.64
C LEU A 280 -0.96 -4.50 -5.22
N ASP A 281 0.27 -4.37 -4.74
CA ASP A 281 0.60 -3.70 -3.48
C ASP A 281 0.89 -2.21 -3.74
N PRO A 282 -0.03 -1.29 -3.37
CA PRO A 282 0.18 0.13 -3.60
C PRO A 282 1.12 0.79 -2.58
N LEU A 283 1.40 0.15 -1.44
CA LEU A 283 2.24 0.72 -0.37
C LEU A 283 3.72 0.37 -0.60
N THR A 284 3.97 -0.85 -1.06
CA THR A 284 5.31 -1.32 -1.42
C THR A 284 5.28 -1.97 -2.80
N PRO A 285 5.26 -1.14 -3.87
CA PRO A 285 5.18 -1.64 -5.23
C PRO A 285 6.24 -2.70 -5.56
N TYR A 286 5.82 -3.71 -6.31
CA TYR A 286 6.65 -4.86 -6.69
C TYR A 286 8.01 -4.48 -7.33
N LYS A 287 8.11 -3.32 -8.00
CA LYS A 287 9.37 -2.84 -8.58
C LYS A 287 10.51 -2.72 -7.55
N TYR A 288 10.20 -2.44 -6.28
CA TYR A 288 11.20 -2.38 -5.21
C TYR A 288 11.70 -3.78 -4.82
N ALA A 289 10.81 -4.77 -4.81
CA ALA A 289 11.18 -6.17 -4.61
C ALA A 289 12.09 -6.68 -5.74
N GLU A 290 11.79 -6.34 -6.99
CA GLU A 290 12.65 -6.68 -8.14
C GLU A 290 14.03 -6.02 -8.05
N SER A 291 14.05 -4.76 -7.62
CA SER A 291 15.29 -3.99 -7.49
C SER A 291 16.18 -4.56 -6.38
N LEU A 292 15.61 -4.85 -5.21
CA LEU A 292 16.34 -5.51 -4.12
C LEU A 292 16.81 -6.91 -4.53
N PHE A 293 15.95 -7.70 -5.18
CA PHE A 293 16.32 -9.03 -5.67
C PHE A 293 17.52 -8.94 -6.63
N LYS A 294 17.56 -7.98 -7.55
CA LYS A 294 18.71 -7.76 -8.45
C LYS A 294 19.96 -7.33 -7.69
N ALA A 295 19.82 -6.46 -6.69
CA ALA A 295 20.93 -5.90 -5.95
C ALA A 295 21.62 -6.92 -5.02
N LEU A 296 20.89 -7.90 -4.47
CA LEU A 296 21.44 -8.91 -3.57
C LEU A 296 22.51 -9.79 -4.26
N ASP A 297 23.77 -9.66 -3.87
CA ASP A 297 24.88 -10.45 -4.44
C ASP A 297 25.01 -11.82 -3.76
N THR A 298 24.05 -12.70 -4.01
CA THR A 298 24.07 -14.10 -3.56
C THR A 298 23.28 -14.97 -4.53
N PRO A 299 23.70 -16.23 -4.77
CA PRO A 299 22.88 -17.20 -5.49
C PRO A 299 21.74 -17.76 -4.64
N ARG A 300 21.77 -17.60 -3.31
CA ARG A 300 20.75 -18.15 -2.40
C ARG A 300 19.68 -17.11 -2.07
N LYS A 301 18.99 -16.67 -3.11
CA LYS A 301 17.85 -15.77 -3.05
C LYS A 301 16.73 -16.28 -3.95
N GLU A 302 15.49 -16.09 -3.52
CA GLU A 302 14.30 -16.43 -4.30
C GLU A 302 13.30 -15.27 -4.19
N LEU A 303 12.66 -14.88 -5.29
CA LEU A 303 11.57 -13.91 -5.30
C LEU A 303 10.27 -14.58 -5.73
N VAL A 304 9.30 -14.60 -4.81
CA VAL A 304 7.94 -15.08 -5.07
C VAL A 304 7.01 -13.89 -5.24
N ALA A 305 6.49 -13.71 -6.45
CA ALA A 305 5.56 -12.63 -6.77
C ALA A 305 4.12 -13.17 -6.84
N PHE A 306 3.19 -12.51 -6.14
CA PHE A 306 1.76 -12.80 -6.20
C PHE A 306 1.07 -11.83 -7.15
N ASP A 307 0.47 -12.33 -8.22
CA ASP A 307 -0.06 -11.48 -9.30
C ASP A 307 -1.16 -10.51 -8.84
N TYR A 308 -1.97 -10.89 -7.86
CA TYR A 308 -3.14 -10.11 -7.45
C TYR A 308 -3.18 -9.73 -5.96
N ALA A 309 -2.13 -10.04 -5.20
CA ALA A 309 -2.09 -9.73 -3.78
C ALA A 309 -1.75 -8.25 -3.54
N SER A 310 -2.28 -7.70 -2.44
CA SER A 310 -1.87 -6.39 -1.88
C SER A 310 -0.78 -6.55 -0.82
N HIS A 311 -0.60 -5.48 -0.03
CA HIS A 311 0.36 -5.36 1.06
C HIS A 311 0.15 -6.39 2.17
N ALA A 312 1.27 -6.81 2.78
CA ALA A 312 1.36 -7.80 3.85
C ALA A 312 0.71 -9.14 3.45
N LEU A 313 1.49 -9.97 2.75
CA LEU A 313 0.98 -11.18 2.09
C LEU A 313 0.36 -12.20 3.04
N MET A 314 0.75 -12.20 4.32
CA MET A 314 0.12 -13.04 5.34
C MET A 314 -1.39 -12.77 5.51
N GLY A 315 -1.86 -11.56 5.18
CA GLY A 315 -3.29 -11.23 5.13
C GLY A 315 -3.85 -11.17 3.70
N ALA A 316 -2.99 -11.00 2.69
CA ALA A 316 -3.40 -10.72 1.32
C ALA A 316 -3.40 -11.92 0.36
N THR A 317 -2.97 -13.12 0.80
CA THR A 317 -2.93 -14.33 -0.05
C THR A 317 -3.76 -15.50 0.51
N PRO A 318 -5.03 -15.32 0.92
CA PRO A 318 -5.88 -16.45 1.29
C PRO A 318 -6.16 -17.34 0.08
N TYR A 319 -6.31 -18.64 0.29
CA TYR A 319 -6.93 -19.51 -0.73
C TYR A 319 -8.41 -19.14 -0.92
N ALA A 320 -9.02 -19.66 -1.98
CA ALA A 320 -10.43 -19.40 -2.31
C ALA A 320 -11.41 -19.77 -1.18
N ASP A 321 -11.09 -20.75 -0.34
CA ASP A 321 -11.92 -21.15 0.80
C ASP A 321 -11.67 -20.35 2.08
N GLY A 322 -10.67 -19.46 2.08
CA GLY A 322 -10.28 -18.62 3.22
C GLY A 322 -9.70 -19.36 4.42
N THR A 323 -9.45 -20.68 4.33
CA THR A 323 -9.04 -21.50 5.48
C THR A 323 -7.54 -21.45 5.76
N LYS A 324 -6.75 -21.14 4.73
CA LYS A 324 -5.29 -21.07 4.78
C LYS A 324 -4.80 -19.88 3.95
N VAL A 325 -3.50 -19.61 4.04
CA VAL A 325 -2.83 -18.51 3.34
C VAL A 325 -1.57 -19.04 2.68
N CYS A 326 -1.41 -18.84 1.36
CA CYS A 326 -0.26 -19.37 0.63
C CYS A 326 1.08 -18.77 1.12
N ALA A 327 1.15 -17.46 1.42
CA ALA A 327 2.34 -16.85 2.01
C ALA A 327 2.74 -17.50 3.35
N MET A 328 1.77 -17.95 4.17
CA MET A 328 2.05 -18.69 5.39
C MET A 328 2.59 -20.10 5.09
N ASP A 329 2.08 -20.77 4.07
CA ASP A 329 2.60 -22.09 3.65
C ASP A 329 4.03 -21.97 3.10
N LEU A 330 4.34 -20.91 2.33
CA LEU A 330 5.70 -20.58 1.89
C LEU A 330 6.64 -20.35 3.08
N LEU A 331 6.23 -19.51 4.04
CA LEU A 331 7.01 -19.21 5.24
C LEU A 331 7.24 -20.48 6.08
N ALA A 332 6.19 -21.28 6.29
CA ALA A 332 6.27 -22.53 7.04
C ALA A 332 7.21 -23.52 6.35
N SER A 333 7.15 -23.65 5.02
CA SER A 333 8.05 -24.48 4.24
C SER A 333 9.51 -24.00 4.35
N TYR A 334 9.75 -22.70 4.20
CA TYR A 334 11.08 -22.12 4.34
C TYR A 334 11.67 -22.33 5.73
N VAL A 335 10.88 -22.15 6.79
CA VAL A 335 11.29 -22.38 8.19
C VAL A 335 11.55 -23.86 8.46
N ALA A 336 10.66 -24.75 8.01
CA ALA A 336 10.80 -26.20 8.19
C ALA A 336 12.08 -26.75 7.53
N ASN A 337 12.50 -26.14 6.43
CA ASN A 337 13.72 -26.47 5.70
C ASN A 337 14.93 -25.63 6.13
N ASN A 338 14.88 -24.93 7.27
CA ASN A 338 15.99 -24.16 7.83
C ASN A 338 16.58 -23.11 6.84
N GLY A 339 15.73 -22.52 6.01
CA GLY A 339 16.13 -21.55 5.01
C GLY A 339 16.68 -22.16 3.71
N ASP A 340 16.60 -23.48 3.50
CA ASP A 340 17.00 -24.08 2.24
C ASP A 340 15.97 -23.77 1.13
N LEU A 341 16.38 -22.96 0.16
CA LEU A 341 15.53 -22.53 -0.95
C LEU A 341 15.30 -23.63 -2.00
N ASP A 342 16.21 -24.61 -2.11
CA ASP A 342 16.04 -25.75 -3.02
C ASP A 342 14.90 -26.67 -2.56
N LEU A 343 14.55 -26.58 -1.27
CA LEU A 343 13.47 -27.34 -0.64
C LEU A 343 12.20 -26.48 -0.41
N LEU A 344 12.18 -25.23 -0.89
CA LEU A 344 11.02 -24.35 -0.75
C LEU A 344 9.85 -24.90 -1.57
N ASP A 345 8.81 -25.33 -0.86
CA ASP A 345 7.57 -25.78 -1.47
C ASP A 345 6.72 -24.58 -1.89
N LYS A 346 6.63 -24.37 -3.21
CA LYS A 346 5.84 -23.31 -3.85
C LYS A 346 4.53 -23.82 -4.46
N SER A 347 4.11 -25.05 -4.15
CA SER A 347 2.89 -25.65 -4.74
C SER A 347 1.64 -24.79 -4.53
N CYS A 348 1.53 -24.09 -3.39
CA CYS A 348 0.41 -23.20 -3.10
C CYS A 348 0.19 -22.10 -4.15
N MET A 349 1.24 -21.69 -4.87
CA MET A 349 1.14 -20.67 -5.92
C MET A 349 0.21 -21.12 -7.05
N SER A 350 0.14 -22.42 -7.34
CA SER A 350 -0.74 -22.98 -8.37
C SER A 350 -2.21 -23.07 -7.94
N GLU A 351 -2.47 -22.93 -6.64
CA GLU A 351 -3.80 -22.97 -6.02
C GLU A 351 -4.36 -21.56 -5.74
N MET A 352 -3.56 -20.51 -5.99
CA MET A 352 -4.01 -19.13 -5.82
C MET A 352 -5.20 -18.84 -6.76
N PRO A 353 -6.26 -18.18 -6.26
CA PRO A 353 -7.42 -17.88 -7.06
C PRO A 353 -7.06 -16.99 -8.26
N THR A 354 -7.72 -17.25 -9.39
CA THR A 354 -7.70 -16.31 -10.52
C THR A 354 -8.37 -15.01 -10.12
N LEU A 355 -7.95 -13.90 -10.73
CA LEU A 355 -8.62 -12.62 -10.53
C LEU A 355 -10.07 -12.69 -11.01
N ASP A 356 -10.99 -12.30 -10.14
CA ASP A 356 -12.40 -12.03 -10.45
C ASP A 356 -12.66 -10.57 -10.11
N MET A 357 -12.99 -9.76 -11.11
CA MET A 357 -13.26 -8.33 -10.95
C MET A 357 -14.66 -8.04 -10.39
N THR A 358 -15.35 -9.05 -9.86
CA THR A 358 -16.69 -8.93 -9.29
C THR A 358 -16.63 -8.84 -7.77
N ALA A 359 -17.04 -7.69 -7.22
CA ALA A 359 -17.23 -7.56 -5.78
C ALA A 359 -18.32 -8.51 -5.26
N THR A 360 -18.12 -9.08 -4.07
CA THR A 360 -19.12 -9.98 -3.48
C THR A 360 -20.44 -9.27 -3.20
N SER A 361 -21.56 -10.00 -3.26
CA SER A 361 -22.89 -9.44 -2.99
C SER A 361 -23.00 -8.74 -1.64
N ASP A 362 -22.32 -9.26 -0.61
CA ASP A 362 -22.30 -8.64 0.72
C ASP A 362 -21.54 -7.32 0.71
N THR A 363 -20.41 -7.25 -0.01
CA THR A 363 -19.65 -6.01 -0.20
C THR A 363 -20.49 -4.97 -0.95
N VAL A 364 -21.15 -5.37 -2.04
CA VAL A 364 -22.01 -4.48 -2.84
C VAL A 364 -23.19 -3.97 -2.02
N LYS A 365 -23.89 -4.84 -1.29
CA LYS A 365 -25.01 -4.40 -0.43
C LYS A 365 -24.54 -3.46 0.68
N TYR A 366 -23.44 -3.80 1.35
CA TYR A 366 -22.92 -3.01 2.46
C TYR A 366 -22.50 -1.61 1.98
N TRP A 367 -21.66 -1.55 0.94
CA TRP A 367 -21.03 -0.29 0.49
C TRP A 367 -21.87 0.51 -0.50
N LEU A 368 -22.67 -0.14 -1.35
CA LEU A 368 -23.43 0.52 -2.41
C LEU A 368 -24.95 0.50 -2.18
N GLY A 369 -25.44 -0.21 -1.15
CA GLY A 369 -26.87 -0.22 -0.80
C GLY A 369 -27.77 -0.84 -1.88
N THR A 370 -27.20 -1.69 -2.74
CA THR A 370 -27.89 -2.32 -3.87
C THR A 370 -27.45 -3.77 -4.08
N ASN A 371 -28.10 -4.48 -4.98
CA ASN A 371 -27.76 -5.87 -5.33
C ASN A 371 -26.85 -5.98 -6.57
N ASP A 372 -26.64 -4.89 -7.29
CA ASP A 372 -25.81 -4.86 -8.49
C ASP A 372 -24.88 -3.64 -8.47
N ALA A 373 -23.58 -3.90 -8.63
CA ALA A 373 -22.55 -2.88 -8.41
C ALA A 373 -22.58 -1.75 -9.45
N TYR A 374 -23.03 -1.99 -10.68
CA TYR A 374 -22.94 -1.03 -11.79
C TYR A 374 -24.28 -0.37 -12.12
N ASP A 375 -25.34 -1.16 -12.25
CA ASP A 375 -26.66 -0.74 -12.74
C ASP A 375 -27.78 -0.97 -11.71
N GLY A 376 -27.44 -1.49 -10.53
CA GLY A 376 -28.37 -1.64 -9.41
C GLY A 376 -28.98 -0.32 -8.93
N VAL A 377 -30.23 -0.41 -8.48
CA VAL A 377 -30.98 0.69 -7.85
C VAL A 377 -30.85 0.54 -6.33
N ALA A 378 -30.65 1.65 -5.62
CA ALA A 378 -30.60 1.64 -4.17
C ALA A 378 -31.90 1.07 -3.57
N SER A 379 -31.77 0.11 -2.66
CA SER A 379 -32.91 -0.34 -1.87
C SER A 379 -33.34 0.78 -0.92
N PRO A 380 -34.65 0.96 -0.64
CA PRO A 380 -35.07 1.77 0.50
C PRO A 380 -34.34 1.24 1.74
N ALA A 381 -33.79 2.13 2.57
CA ALA A 381 -33.05 1.75 3.76
C ALA A 381 -33.88 0.79 4.63
N ASP A 382 -33.59 -0.51 4.54
CA ASP A 382 -34.09 -1.49 5.49
C ASP A 382 -33.45 -1.14 6.83
N GLY A 383 -34.28 -0.77 7.80
CA GLY A 383 -33.85 -0.30 9.11
C GLY A 383 -32.85 -1.27 9.73
N GLU A 384 -31.71 -0.72 10.16
CA GLU A 384 -30.66 -1.31 10.99
C GLU A 384 -30.94 -2.75 11.47
N GLU A 385 -30.70 -3.75 10.64
CA GLU A 385 -30.31 -5.06 11.15
C GLU A 385 -28.81 -5.04 11.32
N SER A 386 -28.39 -4.94 12.59
CA SER A 386 -27.04 -5.18 13.04
C SER A 386 -26.56 -6.54 12.53
N VAL A 387 -25.87 -6.56 11.39
CA VAL A 387 -25.08 -7.71 10.97
C VAL A 387 -23.95 -7.82 11.96
N GLY A 388 -24.12 -8.70 12.94
CA GLY A 388 -23.10 -9.06 13.90
C GLY A 388 -21.88 -9.57 13.13
N LEU A 389 -20.82 -8.77 13.09
CA LEU A 389 -19.48 -9.24 12.78
C LEU A 389 -19.20 -10.42 13.72
N GLN A 390 -19.21 -11.63 13.13
CA GLN A 390 -18.63 -12.79 13.78
C GLN A 390 -17.19 -12.44 14.09
N LYS A 391 -16.90 -12.26 15.38
CA LYS A 391 -15.55 -12.28 15.92
C LYS A 391 -14.93 -13.62 15.57
N THR A 392 -14.21 -13.70 14.47
CA THR A 392 -13.15 -14.68 14.30
C THR A 392 -11.99 -14.24 15.19
N ARG A 393 -11.60 -15.17 16.07
CA ARG A 393 -10.55 -15.01 17.08
C ARG A 393 -9.16 -15.10 16.47
#